data_AF-A0A8W7JB06-F1
#
_entry.id   AF-A0A8W7JB06-F1
#
_cell.length_a   1.000
_cell.length_b   1.000
_cell.length_c   1.000
_cell.angle_alpha   90.00
_cell.angle_beta   90.00
_cell.angle_gamma   90.00
#
_symmetry.space_group_name_H-M   'P 1'
#
loop_
_entity.id
_entity.type
_entity.pdbx_description
1 polymer ?
#
loop_
_entity_poly.entity_id
_entity_poly.type
_entity_poly.pdbx_seq_one_letter_code
_entity_poly.pdbx_strand_id
1 'polypeptide(L)'
;MGVRHLKTYMTKHLKNGVFPVWMLPAIRKAAKRSRRPLVVIDLMALFGLFCSDKKSMLCGTRVRMIEQQADDFFRRLTEAGARLVFFFDGPPQQIKRATWTKRQTLKYENMLTIIDAVDQGQPLHKIANKYYGMIPNNTCIKLNHIASKHGPVIISYSAECDQELAVYALQHKAFAIITNDTDFLIYEGNWHLWSVDDINLGTLETLEYNRDALRCELDLNWPGMALWATLGGNDFFQYETVEPFHNSLNGNNRFGKLAQYVRSLQIGDGFNKNIVQQIVRRVYKGRPIPEDAEECLRQSLYFYSTNPSLLRRPMDPMEAFLIEEEHTFVLSILKGTAHNSTTLFFDYRSSDLGNYYDIVVPLIARTAGIILYHRQHERQEITVLAKRGHLEPFAEHIVPAIFPTDITPPHVMELLSHDVALQDALKQRKLQLLRWVCSDDVDDGMLQRLPSKLVTTVLTLVTLVQNDALLLFEADLLLSIAHDELNGGINSNPTIERYPVRVDPRAFRVAFLFQKVYSHIARTAKSCGLPADYYCSVPYDGHRFHNCYAGWRSGQWTMNEGQEWRLYLPFAKQDRMAVAVA
;
A
#
# COMPACT_ATOMS: atom_id res chain seq x y z
N MET A 1 6.82 8.93 9.91
CA MET A 1 6.90 7.75 10.78
C MET A 1 8.22 7.84 11.55
N GLY A 2 8.46 6.92 12.51
CA GLY A 2 9.60 6.98 13.40
C GLY A 2 9.52 8.02 14.53
N VAL A 3 10.68 8.44 15.03
CA VAL A 3 10.81 9.35 16.20
C VAL A 3 10.12 10.69 15.94
N ARG A 4 9.10 11.00 16.75
CA ARG A 4 8.27 12.22 16.60
C ARG A 4 9.14 13.49 16.59
N HIS A 5 8.93 14.36 15.59
CA HIS A 5 9.67 15.62 15.36
C HIS A 5 11.12 15.50 14.86
N LEU A 6 11.64 14.30 14.59
CA LEU A 6 13.02 14.12 14.12
C LEU A 6 13.27 14.80 12.77
N LYS A 7 12.37 14.64 11.79
CA LYS A 7 12.47 15.36 10.49
C LYS A 7 12.60 16.88 10.66
N THR A 8 11.77 17.48 11.50
CA THR A 8 11.81 18.93 11.79
C THR A 8 13.13 19.33 12.45
N TYR A 9 13.65 18.50 13.36
CA TYR A 9 14.94 18.76 14.00
C TYR A 9 16.09 18.73 13.00
N MET A 10 16.16 17.70 12.15
CA MET A 10 17.18 17.58 11.11
C MET A 10 17.19 18.78 10.16
N THR A 11 16.00 19.26 9.79
CA THR A 11 15.84 20.31 8.77
C THR A 11 15.99 21.73 9.32
N LYS A 12 15.55 21.99 10.55
CA LYS A 12 15.46 23.35 11.10
C LYS A 12 16.41 23.66 12.26
N HIS A 13 16.90 22.65 12.96
CA HIS A 13 17.60 22.84 14.23
C HIS A 13 19.02 22.28 14.21
N LEU A 14 19.28 21.20 13.48
CA LEU A 14 20.61 20.62 13.35
C LEU A 14 21.42 21.34 12.27
N LYS A 15 22.57 21.90 12.65
CA LYS A 15 23.50 22.49 11.69
C LYS A 15 23.99 21.40 10.72
N ASN A 16 23.89 21.66 9.42
CA ASN A 16 24.20 20.70 8.36
C ASN A 16 23.42 19.38 8.45
N GLY A 17 22.22 19.39 9.05
CA GLY A 17 21.39 18.20 9.20
C GLY A 17 20.81 17.68 7.88
N VAL A 18 20.68 18.54 6.87
CA VAL A 18 20.30 18.17 5.49
C VAL A 18 21.10 18.98 4.47
N PHE A 19 21.29 18.42 3.28
CA PHE A 19 21.91 19.13 2.15
C PHE A 19 21.38 18.60 0.80
N PRO A 20 21.36 19.41 -0.27
CA PRO A 20 20.90 18.97 -1.57
C PRO A 20 21.89 18.00 -2.23
N VAL A 21 21.35 17.04 -2.98
CA VAL A 21 22.10 16.05 -3.75
C VAL A 21 21.43 15.78 -5.09
N TRP A 22 22.22 15.68 -6.15
CA TRP A 22 21.76 15.16 -7.44
C TRP A 22 22.03 13.66 -7.51
N MET A 23 20.97 12.86 -7.55
CA MET A 23 21.05 11.41 -7.45
C MET A 23 21.86 10.82 -8.61
N LEU A 24 21.60 11.25 -9.86
CA LEU A 24 22.28 10.67 -11.03
C LEU A 24 23.80 10.92 -11.03
N PRO A 25 24.30 12.15 -10.82
CA PRO A 25 25.74 12.38 -10.61
C PRO A 25 26.34 11.59 -9.45
N ALA A 26 25.64 11.50 -8.31
CA ALA A 26 26.11 10.75 -7.15
C ALA A 26 26.28 9.26 -7.48
N ILE A 27 25.27 8.66 -8.12
CA ILE A 27 25.28 7.27 -8.60
C ILE A 27 26.42 7.05 -9.59
N ARG A 28 26.55 7.91 -10.62
CA ARG A 28 27.63 7.80 -11.62
C ARG A 28 29.01 7.89 -10.99
N LYS A 29 29.20 8.77 -10.00
CA LYS A 29 30.45 8.89 -9.25
C LYS A 29 30.74 7.63 -8.44
N ALA A 30 29.74 7.05 -7.79
CA ALA A 30 29.87 5.80 -7.06
C ALA A 30 30.15 4.62 -8.00
N ALA A 31 29.50 4.57 -9.17
CA ALA A 31 29.69 3.55 -10.21
C ALA A 31 31.10 3.54 -10.82
N LYS A 32 31.85 4.65 -10.74
CA LYS A 32 33.28 4.68 -11.09
C LYS A 32 34.16 3.95 -10.06
N ARG A 33 33.71 3.85 -8.81
CA ARG A 33 34.45 3.25 -7.69
C ARG A 33 34.01 1.81 -7.41
N SER A 34 32.73 1.51 -7.60
CA SER A 34 32.15 0.18 -7.47
C SER A 34 31.43 -0.20 -8.76
N ARG A 35 31.48 -1.47 -9.16
CA ARG A 35 30.96 -1.91 -10.46
C ARG A 35 29.46 -1.62 -10.66
N ARG A 36 28.67 -1.57 -9.57
CA ARG A 36 27.24 -1.18 -9.52
C ARG A 36 26.83 -0.73 -8.09
N PRO A 37 26.67 0.57 -7.79
CA PRO A 37 26.19 1.03 -6.47
C PRO A 37 24.77 0.52 -6.21
N LEU A 38 24.56 -0.10 -5.05
CA LEU A 38 23.25 -0.58 -4.63
C LEU A 38 22.41 0.59 -4.08
N VAL A 39 21.24 0.84 -4.66
CA VAL A 39 20.24 1.73 -4.10
C VAL A 39 19.07 0.88 -3.62
N VAL A 40 18.78 0.95 -2.32
CA VAL A 40 17.65 0.27 -1.70
C VAL A 40 16.50 1.25 -1.56
N ILE A 41 15.29 0.84 -1.94
CA ILE A 41 14.15 1.74 -2.08
C ILE A 41 12.98 1.23 -1.25
N ASP A 42 12.51 2.05 -0.32
CA ASP A 42 11.20 1.88 0.31
C ASP A 42 10.12 2.30 -0.69
N LEU A 43 9.43 1.30 -1.24
CA LEU A 43 8.45 1.52 -2.31
C LEU A 43 7.16 2.16 -1.79
N MET A 44 6.85 1.99 -0.50
CA MET A 44 5.67 2.61 0.11
C MET A 44 5.83 4.13 0.24
N ALA A 45 7.04 4.61 0.49
CA ALA A 45 7.34 6.05 0.49
C ALA A 45 7.07 6.70 -0.89
N LEU A 46 7.31 5.99 -1.99
CA LEU A 46 7.19 6.54 -3.35
C LEU A 46 5.75 6.84 -3.78
N PHE A 47 4.74 6.30 -3.11
CA PHE A 47 3.35 6.70 -3.37
C PHE A 47 3.15 8.21 -3.15
N GLY A 48 3.82 8.81 -2.16
CA GLY A 48 3.71 10.26 -1.91
C GLY A 48 4.23 11.10 -3.08
N LEU A 49 5.33 10.66 -3.70
CA LEU A 49 5.96 11.30 -4.84
C LEU A 49 5.08 11.21 -6.10
N PHE A 50 4.65 10.01 -6.44
CA PHE A 50 3.88 9.79 -7.68
C PHE A 50 2.40 10.18 -7.55
N CYS A 51 1.84 10.19 -6.34
CA CYS A 51 0.48 10.68 -6.05
C CYS A 51 0.48 12.11 -5.48
N SER A 52 1.45 12.93 -5.89
CA SER A 52 1.59 14.31 -5.42
C SER A 52 0.52 15.25 -5.98
N ASP A 53 0.00 14.99 -7.19
CA ASP A 53 -1.11 15.76 -7.76
C ASP A 53 -2.44 15.41 -7.06
N LYS A 54 -2.75 16.17 -6.01
CA LYS A 54 -3.96 15.97 -5.21
C LYS A 54 -5.26 16.25 -5.97
N LYS A 55 -5.24 17.03 -7.05
CA LYS A 55 -6.45 17.22 -7.88
C LYS A 55 -6.76 15.94 -8.65
N SER A 56 -5.75 15.35 -9.29
CA SER A 56 -5.88 14.06 -9.97
C SER A 56 -6.24 12.93 -9.00
N MET A 57 -5.71 12.94 -7.77
CA MET A 57 -6.12 12.00 -6.71
C MET A 57 -7.62 12.05 -6.41
N LEU A 58 -8.22 13.24 -6.34
CA LEU A 58 -9.66 13.39 -6.13
C LEU A 58 -10.50 12.92 -7.33
N CYS A 59 -9.88 12.71 -8.50
CA CYS A 59 -10.53 12.10 -9.66
C CYS A 59 -10.36 10.58 -9.71
N GLY A 60 -9.74 9.95 -8.72
CA GLY A 60 -9.40 8.54 -8.79
C GLY A 60 -8.10 8.24 -9.54
N THR A 61 -7.25 9.23 -9.81
CA THR A 61 -5.95 9.11 -10.50
C THR A 61 -5.98 8.77 -11.99
N ARG A 62 -4.81 8.93 -12.62
CA ARG A 62 -4.50 8.51 -13.98
C ARG A 62 -3.43 7.43 -13.92
N VAL A 63 -3.88 6.18 -13.83
CA VAL A 63 -3.04 5.05 -13.40
C VAL A 63 -1.83 4.89 -14.30
N ARG A 64 -2.06 4.85 -15.61
CA ARG A 64 -0.99 4.68 -16.60
C ARG A 64 0.05 5.80 -16.57
N MET A 65 -0.38 7.04 -16.35
CA MET A 65 0.54 8.19 -16.25
C MET A 65 1.47 8.04 -15.04
N ILE A 66 0.94 7.62 -13.89
CA ILE A 66 1.74 7.37 -12.69
C ILE A 66 2.72 6.21 -12.93
N GLU A 67 2.26 5.12 -13.54
CA GLU A 67 3.12 3.98 -13.83
C GLU A 67 4.27 4.35 -14.77
N GLN A 68 4.00 5.18 -15.80
CA GLN A 68 5.03 5.71 -16.69
C GLN A 68 6.04 6.61 -15.96
N GLN A 69 5.56 7.45 -15.03
CA GLN A 69 6.46 8.29 -14.21
C GLN A 69 7.34 7.43 -13.29
N ALA A 70 6.79 6.38 -12.71
CA ALA A 70 7.55 5.45 -11.87
C ALA A 70 8.58 4.67 -12.70
N ASP A 71 8.19 4.17 -13.87
CA ASP A 71 9.08 3.47 -14.79
C ASP A 71 10.24 4.37 -15.26
N ASP A 72 9.96 5.61 -15.66
CA ASP A 72 10.99 6.58 -16.05
C ASP A 72 11.95 6.88 -14.89
N PHE A 73 11.41 7.09 -13.69
CA PHE A 73 12.21 7.34 -12.49
C PHE A 73 13.19 6.20 -12.22
N PHE A 74 12.72 4.94 -12.19
CA PHE A 74 13.58 3.78 -11.95
C PHE A 74 14.60 3.55 -13.07
N ARG A 75 14.14 3.67 -14.32
CA ARG A 75 14.99 3.54 -15.51
C ARG A 75 16.15 4.52 -15.51
N ARG A 76 15.91 5.78 -15.13
CA ARG A 76 16.99 6.79 -15.08
C ARG A 76 18.03 6.48 -14.01
N LEU A 77 17.64 5.89 -12.88
CA LEU A 77 18.58 5.45 -11.84
C LEU A 77 19.43 4.26 -12.33
N THR A 78 18.81 3.27 -12.99
CA THR A 78 19.53 2.10 -13.54
C THR A 78 20.47 2.50 -14.68
N GLU A 79 20.05 3.38 -15.59
CA GLU A 79 20.87 3.96 -16.66
C GLU A 79 22.07 4.77 -16.12
N ALA A 80 21.94 5.38 -14.94
CA ALA A 80 23.06 6.03 -14.26
C ALA A 80 24.07 5.04 -13.62
N GLY A 81 23.74 3.74 -13.60
CA GLY A 81 24.60 2.65 -13.13
C GLY A 81 24.19 2.03 -11.80
N ALA A 82 23.04 2.41 -11.22
CA ALA A 82 22.56 1.83 -9.97
C ALA A 82 22.06 0.39 -10.17
N ARG A 83 22.30 -0.45 -9.16
CA ARG A 83 21.52 -1.67 -8.94
C ARG A 83 20.40 -1.35 -7.96
N LEU A 84 19.15 -1.51 -8.37
CA LEU A 84 17.99 -1.24 -7.52
C LEU A 84 17.54 -2.50 -6.80
N VAL A 85 17.10 -2.35 -5.55
CA VAL A 85 16.36 -3.36 -4.80
C VAL A 85 15.22 -2.65 -4.08
N PHE A 86 14.02 -3.20 -4.21
CA PHE A 86 12.81 -2.58 -3.68
C PHE A 86 12.31 -3.36 -2.48
N PHE A 87 11.84 -2.64 -1.48
CA PHE A 87 11.17 -3.19 -0.31
C PHE A 87 9.72 -2.74 -0.31
N PHE A 88 8.81 -3.68 -0.06
CA PHE A 88 7.38 -3.44 -0.01
C PHE A 88 6.80 -4.00 1.28
N ASP A 89 5.85 -3.27 1.88
CA ASP A 89 5.19 -3.71 3.11
C ASP A 89 4.42 -5.02 2.88
N GLY A 90 4.64 -5.99 3.76
CA GLY A 90 3.79 -7.16 3.87
C GLY A 90 2.59 -6.94 4.79
N PRO A 91 1.92 -8.02 5.23
CA PRO A 91 0.79 -7.91 6.14
C PRO A 91 1.21 -7.27 7.48
N PRO A 92 0.33 -6.48 8.12
CA PRO A 92 0.65 -5.82 9.38
C PRO A 92 0.90 -6.86 10.47
N GLN A 93 1.98 -6.67 11.21
CA GLN A 93 2.30 -7.52 12.35
C GLN A 93 1.22 -7.38 13.43
N GLN A 94 0.98 -8.47 14.17
CA GLN A 94 -0.11 -8.55 15.17
C GLN A 94 -0.07 -7.39 16.17
N ILE A 95 1.12 -7.00 16.62
CA ILE A 95 1.33 -5.92 17.58
C ILE A 95 0.88 -4.55 17.06
N LYS A 96 0.92 -4.32 15.74
CA LYS A 96 0.53 -3.05 15.12
C LYS A 96 -0.94 -3.01 14.69
N ARG A 97 -1.72 -4.08 14.87
CA ARG A 97 -3.13 -4.12 14.42
C ARG A 97 -3.98 -3.01 15.05
N ALA A 98 -3.85 -2.77 16.35
CA ALA A 98 -4.58 -1.70 17.04
C ALA A 98 -4.22 -0.30 16.51
N THR A 99 -2.93 -0.05 16.27
CA THR A 99 -2.45 1.19 15.66
C THR A 99 -2.96 1.33 14.23
N TRP A 100 -2.98 0.24 13.46
CA TRP A 100 -3.48 0.21 12.10
C TRP A 100 -4.98 0.53 12.04
N THR A 101 -5.83 -0.13 12.85
CA THR A 101 -7.28 0.11 12.86
C THR A 101 -7.62 1.54 13.28
N LYS A 102 -6.91 2.10 14.28
CA LYS A 102 -7.04 3.51 14.68
C LYS A 102 -6.66 4.46 13.52
N ARG A 103 -5.54 4.20 12.84
CA ARG A 103 -5.10 4.99 11.66
C ARG A 103 -6.11 4.92 10.52
N GLN A 104 -6.69 3.74 10.24
CA GLN A 104 -7.70 3.61 9.17
C GLN A 104 -9.04 4.27 9.53
N THR A 105 -9.46 4.22 10.79
CA THR A 105 -10.67 4.91 11.26
C THR A 105 -10.55 6.42 11.10
N LEU A 106 -9.41 7.01 11.52
CA LEU A 106 -9.14 8.43 11.30
C LEU A 106 -9.07 8.79 9.81
N LYS A 107 -8.46 7.93 8.97
CA LYS A 107 -8.45 8.13 7.51
C LYS A 107 -9.86 8.15 6.94
N TYR A 108 -10.74 7.27 7.40
CA TYR A 108 -12.15 7.26 6.98
C TYR A 108 -12.87 8.57 7.34
N GLU A 109 -12.72 9.05 8.58
CA GLU A 109 -13.29 10.33 9.03
C GLU A 109 -12.79 11.51 8.18
N ASN A 110 -11.48 11.54 7.90
CA ASN A 110 -10.90 12.55 7.02
C ASN A 110 -11.49 12.50 5.60
N MET A 111 -11.68 11.30 5.04
CA MET A 111 -12.30 11.14 3.72
C MET A 111 -13.76 11.62 3.70
N LEU A 112 -14.53 11.44 4.79
CA LEU A 112 -15.90 11.97 4.86
C LEU A 112 -15.94 13.49 4.76
N THR A 113 -15.01 14.20 5.41
CA THR A 113 -14.97 15.67 5.31
C THR A 113 -14.68 16.18 3.89
N ILE A 114 -13.97 15.38 3.09
CA ILE A 114 -13.69 15.67 1.67
C ILE A 114 -14.92 15.35 0.82
N ILE A 115 -15.57 14.22 1.09
CA ILE A 115 -16.83 13.85 0.44
C ILE A 115 -17.89 14.93 0.66
N ASP A 116 -18.03 15.45 1.88
CA ASP A 116 -18.96 16.54 2.18
C ASP A 116 -18.65 17.82 1.36
N ALA A 117 -17.37 18.11 1.12
CA ALA A 117 -16.98 19.23 0.28
C ALA A 117 -17.29 18.99 -1.21
N VAL A 118 -17.19 17.75 -1.69
CA VAL A 118 -17.63 17.34 -3.03
C VAL A 118 -19.14 17.47 -3.16
N ASP A 119 -19.91 17.02 -2.17
CA ASP A 119 -21.38 17.07 -2.15
C ASP A 119 -21.90 18.52 -2.14
N GLN A 120 -21.18 19.43 -1.48
CA GLN A 120 -21.43 20.87 -1.54
C GLN A 120 -21.03 21.51 -2.90
N GLY A 121 -20.55 20.71 -3.85
CA GLY A 121 -20.15 21.14 -5.18
C GLY A 121 -18.90 22.02 -5.20
N GLN A 122 -18.02 21.94 -4.19
CA GLN A 122 -16.83 22.80 -4.16
C GLN A 122 -15.89 22.48 -5.35
N PRO A 123 -15.24 23.50 -5.96
CA PRO A 123 -14.24 23.27 -7.00
C PRO A 123 -13.07 22.40 -6.52
N LEU A 124 -12.60 21.47 -7.36
CA LEU A 124 -11.55 20.50 -7.00
C LEU A 124 -10.28 21.16 -6.48
N HIS A 125 -9.84 22.27 -7.07
CA HIS A 125 -8.64 22.98 -6.61
C HIS A 125 -8.78 23.50 -5.17
N LYS A 126 -9.99 23.89 -4.74
CA LYS A 126 -10.23 24.34 -3.37
C LYS A 126 -10.18 23.17 -2.40
N ILE A 127 -10.79 22.03 -2.77
CA ILE A 127 -10.75 20.80 -1.96
C ILE A 127 -9.30 20.32 -1.83
N ALA A 128 -8.58 20.20 -2.95
CA ALA A 128 -7.19 19.75 -2.99
C ALA A 128 -6.26 20.60 -2.09
N ASN A 129 -6.42 21.93 -2.13
CA ASN A 129 -5.60 22.83 -1.31
C ASN A 129 -5.99 22.77 0.17
N LYS A 130 -7.29 22.79 0.48
CA LYS A 130 -7.79 22.81 1.87
C LYS A 130 -7.48 21.50 2.60
N TYR A 131 -7.60 20.37 1.91
CA TYR A 131 -7.48 19.04 2.50
C TYR A 131 -6.21 18.30 2.07
N TYR A 132 -5.19 19.02 1.58
CA TYR A 132 -3.96 18.43 1.00
C TYR A 132 -3.36 17.29 1.83
N GLY A 133 -3.22 17.49 3.14
CA GLY A 133 -2.65 16.49 4.07
C GLY A 133 -3.62 15.38 4.51
N MET A 134 -4.90 15.49 4.17
CA MET A 134 -5.95 14.52 4.50
C MET A 134 -6.29 13.59 3.32
N ILE A 135 -5.94 13.99 2.08
CA ILE A 135 -6.17 13.19 0.87
C ILE A 135 -5.22 11.99 0.86
N PRO A 136 -5.72 10.75 0.96
CA PRO A 136 -4.88 9.56 0.93
C PRO A 136 -4.24 9.39 -0.46
N ASN A 137 -3.03 8.83 -0.50
CA ASN A 137 -2.44 8.38 -1.76
C ASN A 137 -3.23 7.17 -2.29
N ASN A 138 -3.35 7.06 -3.62
CA ASN A 138 -4.04 5.93 -4.23
C ASN A 138 -3.16 4.68 -4.24
N THR A 139 -3.36 3.78 -3.26
CA THR A 139 -2.60 2.53 -3.14
C THR A 139 -3.10 1.40 -4.06
N CYS A 140 -4.06 1.66 -4.95
CA CYS A 140 -4.51 0.68 -5.94
C CYS A 140 -3.54 0.55 -7.12
N ILE A 141 -2.55 1.44 -7.23
CA ILE A 141 -1.50 1.40 -8.25
C ILE A 141 -0.49 0.31 -7.90
N LYS A 142 -0.17 -0.57 -8.84
CA LYS A 142 0.75 -1.70 -8.63
C LYS A 142 2.20 -1.27 -8.85
N LEU A 143 2.70 -0.38 -8.00
CA LEU A 143 4.10 0.09 -8.08
C LEU A 143 5.11 -1.06 -7.99
N ASN A 144 4.80 -2.14 -7.25
CA ASN A 144 5.64 -3.34 -7.19
C ASN A 144 5.83 -3.99 -8.57
N HIS A 145 4.77 -4.05 -9.38
CA HIS A 145 4.86 -4.59 -10.75
C HIS A 145 5.71 -3.71 -11.68
N ILE A 146 5.71 -2.39 -11.48
CA ILE A 146 6.60 -1.50 -12.24
C ILE A 146 8.04 -1.64 -11.74
N ALA A 147 8.24 -1.68 -10.42
CA ALA A 147 9.54 -1.83 -9.79
C ALA A 147 10.24 -3.15 -10.18
N SER A 148 9.49 -4.26 -10.27
CA SER A 148 10.06 -5.59 -10.61
C SER A 148 10.71 -5.65 -11.99
N LYS A 149 10.38 -4.72 -12.90
CA LYS A 149 11.04 -4.56 -14.21
C LYS A 149 12.48 -4.02 -14.10
N HIS A 150 12.80 -3.35 -12.99
CA HIS A 150 14.06 -2.64 -12.78
C HIS A 150 14.96 -3.28 -11.70
N GLY A 151 14.42 -4.20 -10.89
CA GLY A 151 15.15 -4.89 -9.83
C GLY A 151 14.25 -5.78 -8.98
N PRO A 152 14.83 -6.63 -8.12
CA PRO A 152 14.04 -7.51 -7.26
C PRO A 152 13.19 -6.70 -6.27
N VAL A 153 11.97 -7.17 -6.04
CA VAL A 153 11.05 -6.66 -5.03
C VAL A 153 11.01 -7.65 -3.88
N ILE A 154 11.36 -7.19 -2.68
CA ILE A 154 11.34 -7.97 -1.45
C ILE A 154 10.09 -7.55 -0.67
N ILE A 155 9.19 -8.50 -0.41
CA ILE A 155 8.00 -8.25 0.42
C ILE A 155 8.27 -8.73 1.84
N SER A 156 8.27 -7.79 2.79
CA SER A 156 8.57 -8.09 4.18
C SER A 156 7.42 -8.75 4.88
N TYR A 157 7.49 -10.08 5.04
CA TYR A 157 6.46 -10.87 5.71
C TYR A 157 6.79 -11.13 7.19
N SER A 158 8.05 -11.41 7.49
CA SER A 158 8.50 -11.99 8.76
C SER A 158 8.80 -10.98 9.85
N ALA A 159 9.11 -9.76 9.43
CA ALA A 159 9.53 -8.66 10.27
C ALA A 159 8.96 -7.36 9.70
N GLU A 160 9.22 -6.25 10.39
CA GLU A 160 8.91 -4.93 9.87
C GLU A 160 9.77 -4.63 8.64
N CYS A 161 9.15 -4.01 7.63
CA CYS A 161 9.81 -3.69 6.36
C CYS A 161 11.06 -2.83 6.58
N ASP A 162 10.98 -1.85 7.48
CA ASP A 162 12.08 -0.95 7.81
C ASP A 162 13.30 -1.70 8.34
N GLN A 163 13.06 -2.67 9.23
CA GLN A 163 14.13 -3.47 9.84
C GLN A 163 14.79 -4.39 8.80
N GLU A 164 13.98 -5.08 7.98
CA GLU A 164 14.50 -5.97 6.94
C GLU A 164 15.30 -5.20 5.89
N LEU A 165 14.81 -4.02 5.49
CA LEU A 165 15.49 -3.10 4.59
C LEU A 165 16.83 -2.65 5.17
N ALA A 166 16.87 -2.22 6.44
CA ALA A 166 18.09 -1.79 7.10
C ALA A 166 19.14 -2.92 7.22
N VAL A 167 18.70 -4.13 7.58
CA VAL A 167 19.57 -5.32 7.60
C VAL A 167 20.14 -5.60 6.21
N TYR A 168 19.28 -5.61 5.19
CA TYR A 168 19.71 -5.84 3.81
C TYR A 168 20.72 -4.78 3.34
N ALA A 169 20.42 -3.50 3.62
CA ALA A 169 21.27 -2.38 3.25
C ALA A 169 22.67 -2.49 3.90
N LEU A 170 22.74 -2.89 5.17
CA LEU A 170 24.00 -3.12 5.86
C LEU A 170 24.77 -4.30 5.26
N GLN A 171 24.13 -5.46 5.11
CA GLN A 171 24.74 -6.69 4.61
C GLN A 171 25.30 -6.54 3.18
N HIS A 172 24.55 -5.85 2.33
CA HIS A 172 24.90 -5.65 0.93
C HIS A 172 25.64 -4.34 0.66
N LYS A 173 26.04 -3.62 1.71
CA LYS A 173 26.78 -2.34 1.63
C LYS A 173 26.10 -1.36 0.67
N ALA A 174 24.83 -1.11 0.92
CA ALA A 174 24.04 -0.17 0.13
C ALA A 174 24.74 1.19 0.02
N PHE A 175 24.73 1.74 -1.18
CA PHE A 175 25.20 3.09 -1.44
C PHE A 175 24.20 4.09 -0.87
N ALA A 176 22.91 3.92 -1.17
CA ALA A 176 21.87 4.82 -0.73
C ALA A 176 20.58 4.07 -0.37
N ILE A 177 19.81 4.67 0.54
CA ILE A 177 18.42 4.33 0.82
C ILE A 177 17.54 5.50 0.40
N ILE A 178 16.48 5.22 -0.36
CA ILE A 178 15.44 6.19 -0.74
C ILE A 178 14.20 5.90 0.11
N THR A 179 13.85 6.81 1.00
CA THR A 179 12.69 6.69 1.91
C THR A 179 12.35 8.05 2.55
N ASN A 180 11.18 8.14 3.18
CA ASN A 180 10.81 9.23 4.08
C ASN A 180 10.76 8.79 5.55
N ASP A 181 11.06 7.52 5.87
CA ASP A 181 11.07 7.07 7.25
C ASP A 181 12.34 7.55 7.97
N THR A 182 12.13 8.34 9.01
CA THR A 182 13.23 8.88 9.82
C THR A 182 13.89 7.82 10.70
N ASP A 183 13.30 6.64 10.84
CA ASP A 183 13.94 5.52 11.55
C ASP A 183 15.25 5.06 10.88
N PHE A 184 15.43 5.30 9.57
CA PHE A 184 16.71 5.07 8.86
C PHE A 184 17.84 6.02 9.26
N LEU A 185 17.56 7.07 10.04
CA LEU A 185 18.60 7.86 10.71
C LEU A 185 19.22 7.12 11.90
N ILE A 186 18.52 6.13 12.45
CA ILE A 186 18.84 5.45 13.70
C ILE A 186 19.58 4.13 13.46
N TYR A 187 19.15 3.38 12.44
CA TYR A 187 19.76 2.11 12.07
C TYR A 187 21.25 2.23 11.81
N GLU A 188 21.99 1.20 12.22
CA GLU A 188 23.43 1.10 11.96
C GLU A 188 23.74 0.87 10.48
N GLY A 189 24.64 1.69 9.93
CA GLY A 189 25.27 1.43 8.64
C GLY A 189 25.79 2.67 7.95
N ASN A 190 26.42 2.50 6.79
CA ASN A 190 27.07 3.57 6.04
C ASN A 190 26.46 3.70 4.64
N TRP A 191 25.24 4.24 4.59
CA TRP A 191 24.52 4.58 3.36
C TRP A 191 24.12 6.05 3.38
N HIS A 192 23.98 6.63 2.19
CA HIS A 192 23.30 7.90 1.97
C HIS A 192 21.80 7.75 2.22
N LEU A 193 21.15 8.72 2.85
CA LEU A 193 19.70 8.68 3.11
C LEU A 193 19.01 9.81 2.34
N TRP A 194 18.37 9.46 1.23
CA TRP A 194 17.73 10.39 0.32
C TRP A 194 16.23 10.49 0.59
N SER A 195 15.76 11.72 0.79
CA SER A 195 14.36 12.05 1.03
C SER A 195 13.53 11.76 -0.22
N VAL A 196 12.33 11.20 -0.07
CA VAL A 196 11.39 11.04 -1.19
C VAL A 196 10.56 12.30 -1.38
N ASP A 197 10.17 12.96 -0.29
CA ASP A 197 9.33 14.17 -0.32
C ASP A 197 10.00 15.33 -1.08
N ASP A 198 11.33 15.33 -1.16
CA ASP A 198 12.11 16.41 -1.76
C ASP A 198 12.62 16.07 -3.17
N ILE A 199 12.22 14.91 -3.74
CA ILE A 199 12.62 14.52 -5.10
C ILE A 199 11.95 15.40 -6.13
N ASN A 200 12.75 16.05 -6.96
CA ASN A 200 12.30 16.63 -8.22
C ASN A 200 12.34 15.56 -9.32
N LEU A 201 11.18 15.09 -9.79
CA LEU A 201 11.11 14.06 -10.84
C LEU A 201 11.81 14.47 -12.16
N GLY A 202 11.87 15.77 -12.48
CA GLY A 202 12.53 16.27 -13.67
C GLY A 202 14.06 16.18 -13.57
N THR A 203 14.64 16.64 -12.47
CA THR A 203 16.12 16.74 -12.31
C THR A 203 16.75 15.59 -11.54
N LEU A 204 15.95 14.82 -10.78
CA LEU A 204 16.39 13.85 -9.77
C LEU A 204 17.36 14.46 -8.75
N GLU A 205 17.09 15.73 -8.41
CA GLU A 205 17.60 16.39 -7.22
C GLU A 205 16.72 16.05 -6.02
N THR A 206 17.33 15.86 -4.85
CA THR A 206 16.63 15.64 -3.59
C THR A 206 17.47 16.18 -2.41
N LEU A 207 16.94 16.09 -1.19
CA LEU A 207 17.69 16.30 0.04
C LEU A 207 18.25 14.98 0.58
N GLU A 208 19.50 15.04 1.04
CA GLU A 208 20.14 13.99 1.82
C GLU A 208 20.13 14.37 3.30
N TYR A 209 19.71 13.44 4.16
CA TYR A 209 19.83 13.60 5.61
C TYR A 209 21.22 13.21 6.09
N ASN A 210 21.84 14.11 6.86
CA ASN A 210 23.18 13.92 7.40
C ASN A 210 23.15 13.09 8.69
N ARG A 211 23.28 11.77 8.53
CA ARG A 211 23.30 10.80 9.64
C ARG A 211 24.49 11.02 10.58
N ASP A 212 25.64 11.41 10.05
CA ASP A 212 26.84 11.66 10.85
C ASP A 212 26.68 12.92 11.70
N ALA A 213 26.14 14.01 11.15
CA ALA A 213 25.88 15.22 11.93
C ALA A 213 24.93 14.94 13.12
N LEU A 214 23.89 14.13 12.92
CA LEU A 214 22.99 13.74 13.99
C LEU A 214 23.72 12.94 15.08
N ARG A 215 24.51 11.93 14.69
CA ARG A 215 25.27 11.12 15.65
C ARG A 215 26.31 11.92 16.41
N CYS A 216 27.02 12.83 15.74
CA CYS A 216 27.99 13.71 16.36
C CYS A 216 27.33 14.67 17.36
N GLU A 217 26.19 15.26 17.01
CA GLU A 217 25.44 16.15 17.90
C GLU A 217 24.91 15.40 19.14
N LEU A 218 24.40 14.18 18.94
CA LEU A 218 23.88 13.37 20.04
C LEU A 218 24.99 12.69 20.85
N ASP A 219 26.21 12.56 20.33
CA ASP A 219 27.33 11.84 20.96
C ASP A 219 26.91 10.42 21.42
N LEU A 220 26.32 9.66 20.50
CA LEU A 220 25.81 8.30 20.74
C LEU A 220 26.39 7.27 19.76
N ASN A 221 26.70 6.09 20.28
CA ASN A 221 26.95 4.89 19.50
C ASN A 221 25.62 4.28 18.98
N TRP A 222 25.67 3.27 18.13
CA TRP A 222 24.46 2.67 17.54
C TRP A 222 23.47 2.08 18.57
N PRO A 223 23.92 1.32 19.59
CA PRO A 223 23.02 0.90 20.68
C PRO A 223 22.37 2.08 21.42
N GLY A 224 23.14 3.16 21.65
CA GLY A 224 22.65 4.40 22.23
C GLY A 224 21.61 5.09 21.35
N MET A 225 21.82 5.13 20.03
CA MET A 225 20.85 5.66 19.06
C MET A 225 19.53 4.89 19.12
N ALA A 226 19.57 3.55 19.18
CA ALA A 226 18.38 2.71 19.30
C ALA A 226 17.59 2.98 20.59
N LEU A 227 18.28 3.11 21.73
CA LEU A 227 17.62 3.49 22.99
C LEU A 227 17.07 4.91 22.94
N TRP A 228 17.84 5.84 22.39
CA TRP A 228 17.42 7.23 22.24
C TRP A 228 16.15 7.34 21.40
N ALA A 229 16.06 6.60 20.30
CA ALA A 229 14.87 6.57 19.45
C ALA A 229 13.67 5.94 20.18
N THR A 230 13.90 4.81 20.85
CA THR A 230 12.90 4.13 21.69
C THR A 230 12.33 5.06 22.77
N LEU A 231 13.19 5.72 23.53
CA LEU A 231 12.78 6.65 24.58
C LEU A 231 12.24 7.97 24.02
N GLY A 232 12.52 8.30 22.76
CA GLY A 232 11.98 9.47 22.06
C GLY A 232 10.50 9.35 21.70
N GLY A 233 9.95 8.13 21.80
CA GLY A 233 8.59 7.80 21.43
C GLY A 233 8.52 7.31 19.99
N ASN A 234 8.23 6.03 19.80
CA ASN A 234 8.09 5.37 18.50
C ASN A 234 6.85 4.44 18.48
N ASP A 235 6.72 3.63 17.42
CA ASP A 235 5.54 2.76 17.22
C ASP A 235 5.40 1.63 18.26
N PHE A 236 6.49 1.27 18.96
CA PHE A 236 6.49 0.23 20.01
C PHE A 236 6.36 0.84 21.41
N PHE A 237 7.05 1.95 21.65
CA PHE A 237 7.03 2.68 22.91
C PHE A 237 6.45 4.07 22.68
N GLN A 238 5.12 4.17 22.78
CA GLN A 238 4.34 5.33 22.33
C GLN A 238 4.74 6.64 23.01
N TYR A 239 4.55 7.75 22.30
CA TYR A 239 4.95 9.07 22.76
C TYR A 239 4.28 9.46 24.09
N GLU A 240 2.99 9.15 24.23
CA GLU A 240 2.18 9.44 25.43
C GLU A 240 2.74 8.73 26.67
N THR A 241 3.37 7.56 26.48
CA THR A 241 4.04 6.82 27.54
C THR A 241 5.28 7.56 28.05
N VAL A 242 6.09 8.11 27.14
CA VAL A 242 7.39 8.74 27.44
C VAL A 242 7.30 10.25 27.70
N GLU A 243 6.19 10.90 27.35
CA GLU A 243 6.03 12.35 27.51
C GLU A 243 6.24 12.82 28.96
N PRO A 244 5.68 12.19 30.01
CA PRO A 244 5.98 12.60 31.39
C PRO A 244 7.45 12.43 31.76
N PHE A 245 8.12 11.42 31.19
CA PHE A 245 9.55 11.24 31.35
C PHE A 245 10.33 12.37 30.67
N HIS A 246 9.97 12.76 29.44
CA HIS A 246 10.57 13.90 28.74
C HIS A 246 10.45 15.19 29.55
N ASN A 247 9.26 15.45 30.11
CA ASN A 247 9.01 16.63 30.95
C ASN A 247 9.92 16.63 32.19
N SER A 248 10.24 15.44 32.73
CA SER A 248 11.15 15.31 33.89
C SER A 248 12.63 15.55 33.57
N LEU A 249 13.02 15.62 32.29
CA LEU A 249 14.41 15.88 31.87
C LEU A 249 14.78 17.37 31.88
N ASN A 250 13.81 18.28 32.10
CA ASN A 250 13.96 19.74 32.24
C ASN A 250 14.82 20.42 31.15
N GLY A 251 14.17 21.07 30.17
CA GLY A 251 14.82 21.99 29.22
C GLY A 251 14.18 22.06 27.83
N ASN A 252 14.58 23.08 27.05
CA ASN A 252 14.01 23.36 25.72
C ASN A 252 14.58 22.48 24.59
N ASN A 253 15.71 21.78 24.80
CA ASN A 253 16.32 20.86 23.83
C ASN A 253 16.05 19.40 24.24
N ARG A 254 14.88 18.89 23.88
CA ARG A 254 14.44 17.53 24.23
C ARG A 254 15.42 16.46 23.76
N PHE A 255 15.89 16.53 22.51
CA PHE A 255 16.76 15.51 21.93
C PHE A 255 18.15 15.47 22.57
N GLY A 256 18.75 16.64 22.84
CA GLY A 256 20.03 16.70 23.55
C GLY A 256 19.93 16.20 25.00
N LYS A 257 18.85 16.51 25.72
CA LYS A 257 18.61 16.02 27.08
C LYS A 257 18.39 14.51 27.12
N LEU A 258 17.66 13.98 26.15
CA LEU A 258 17.46 12.55 26.03
C LEU A 258 18.79 11.83 25.76
N ALA A 259 19.62 12.37 24.86
CA ALA A 259 20.94 11.81 24.61
C ALA A 259 21.85 11.87 25.84
N GLN A 260 21.80 12.96 26.62
CA GLN A 260 22.52 13.06 27.89
C GLN A 260 22.10 11.96 28.88
N TYR A 261 20.81 11.68 28.99
CA TYR A 261 20.32 10.56 29.81
C TYR A 261 20.85 9.22 29.32
N VAL A 262 20.77 8.95 28.01
CA VAL A 262 21.27 7.69 27.42
C VAL A 262 22.76 7.50 27.69
N ARG A 263 23.60 8.55 27.54
CA ARG A 263 25.03 8.49 27.87
C ARG A 263 25.29 8.14 29.34
N SER A 264 24.43 8.60 30.25
CA SER A 264 24.59 8.31 31.69
C SER A 264 24.38 6.83 32.07
N LEU A 265 23.76 6.04 31.20
CA LEU A 265 23.45 4.63 31.46
C LEU A 265 24.62 3.68 31.19
N GLN A 266 25.73 4.17 30.60
CA GLN A 266 26.93 3.38 30.27
C GLN A 266 26.60 2.06 29.56
N ILE A 267 25.76 2.15 28.53
CA ILE A 267 25.34 1.03 27.69
C ILE A 267 26.56 0.66 26.83
N GLY A 268 27.36 -0.30 27.28
CA GLY A 268 28.47 -0.87 26.51
C GLY A 268 27.94 -1.64 25.31
N ASP A 269 28.23 -2.94 25.23
CA ASP A 269 27.87 -3.76 24.06
C ASP A 269 26.43 -4.31 24.09
N GLY A 270 25.59 -3.91 25.06
CA GLY A 270 24.19 -4.34 25.07
C GLY A 270 23.36 -3.97 26.30
N PHE A 271 22.10 -4.40 26.27
CA PHE A 271 21.11 -4.13 27.30
C PHE A 271 20.93 -5.36 28.21
N ASN A 272 21.50 -5.31 29.41
CA ASN A 272 21.24 -6.34 30.42
C ASN A 272 19.90 -6.08 31.14
N LYS A 273 19.40 -7.10 31.85
CA LYS A 273 18.11 -7.04 32.57
C LYS A 273 18.05 -5.88 33.58
N ASN A 274 19.15 -5.56 34.26
CA ASN A 274 19.19 -4.50 35.26
C ASN A 274 19.04 -3.11 34.62
N ILE A 275 19.68 -2.87 33.47
CA ILE A 275 19.56 -1.62 32.72
C ILE A 275 18.13 -1.44 32.21
N VAL A 276 17.53 -2.50 31.64
CA VAL A 276 16.12 -2.48 31.20
C VAL A 276 15.19 -2.10 32.36
N GLN A 277 15.34 -2.74 33.52
CA GLN A 277 14.55 -2.44 34.71
C GLN A 277 14.75 -1.02 35.23
N GLN A 278 15.99 -0.53 35.22
CA GLN A 278 16.30 0.85 35.60
C GLN A 278 15.61 1.85 34.68
N ILE A 279 15.66 1.63 33.36
CA ILE A 279 15.02 2.48 32.36
C ILE A 279 13.50 2.50 32.56
N VAL A 280 12.88 1.33 32.67
CA VAL A 280 11.42 1.21 32.86
C VAL A 280 11.00 1.94 34.14
N ARG A 281 11.67 1.69 35.27
CA ARG A 281 11.39 2.40 36.54
C ARG A 281 11.55 3.91 36.41
N ARG A 282 12.51 4.38 35.61
CA ARG A 282 12.73 5.82 35.38
C ARG A 282 11.64 6.44 34.52
N VAL A 283 11.21 5.77 33.46
CA VAL A 283 10.16 6.23 32.54
C VAL A 283 8.81 6.31 33.25
N TYR A 284 8.49 5.31 34.08
CA TYR A 284 7.24 5.21 34.82
C TYR A 284 7.33 5.77 36.24
N LYS A 285 8.34 6.57 36.58
CA LYS A 285 8.50 7.11 37.93
C LYS A 285 7.23 7.83 38.40
N GLY A 286 6.64 7.36 39.51
CA GLY A 286 5.40 7.90 40.06
C GLY A 286 4.11 7.43 39.36
N ARG A 287 4.19 6.41 38.51
CA ARG A 287 3.05 5.80 37.79
C ARG A 287 3.09 4.27 37.92
N PRO A 288 1.94 3.57 37.81
CA PRO A 288 1.92 2.12 37.65
C PRO A 288 2.76 1.69 36.45
N ILE A 289 3.54 0.63 36.60
CA ILE A 289 4.33 0.03 35.53
C ILE A 289 3.48 -1.08 34.89
N PRO A 290 3.17 -1.00 33.58
CA PRO A 290 2.50 -2.08 32.86
C PRO A 290 3.32 -3.38 32.91
N GLU A 291 2.65 -4.53 32.96
CA GLU A 291 3.31 -5.84 33.01
C GLU A 291 4.20 -6.11 31.78
N ASP A 292 3.83 -5.56 30.63
CA ASP A 292 4.52 -5.69 29.35
C ASP A 292 5.60 -4.63 29.10
N ALA A 293 5.80 -3.68 30.02
CA ALA A 293 6.68 -2.51 29.77
C ALA A 293 8.14 -2.88 29.45
N GLU A 294 8.70 -3.90 30.12
CA GLU A 294 10.04 -4.40 29.82
C GLU A 294 10.12 -5.04 28.42
N GLU A 295 9.07 -5.75 28.02
CA GLU A 295 9.00 -6.43 26.72
C GLU A 295 8.83 -5.41 25.59
N CYS A 296 7.96 -4.40 25.74
CA CYS A 296 7.84 -3.31 24.78
C CYS A 296 9.18 -2.58 24.56
N LEU A 297 9.94 -2.34 25.64
CA LEU A 297 11.27 -1.72 25.53
C LEU A 297 12.21 -2.62 24.72
N ARG A 298 12.25 -3.92 25.01
CA ARG A 298 13.11 -4.88 24.30
C ARG A 298 12.75 -5.01 22.83
N GLN A 299 11.45 -5.08 22.51
CA GLN A 299 10.97 -5.14 21.13
C GLN A 299 11.31 -3.88 20.35
N SER A 300 11.19 -2.71 20.97
CA SER A 300 11.62 -1.44 20.36
C SER A 300 13.13 -1.40 20.09
N LEU A 301 13.95 -1.90 21.01
CA LEU A 301 15.39 -2.00 20.80
C LEU A 301 15.74 -3.03 19.72
N TYR A 302 15.03 -4.16 19.71
CA TYR A 302 15.14 -5.19 18.69
C TYR A 302 14.83 -4.64 17.31
N PHE A 303 13.78 -3.82 17.17
CA PHE A 303 13.39 -3.21 15.90
C PHE A 303 14.52 -2.43 15.23
N TYR A 304 15.34 -1.71 16.00
CA TYR A 304 16.52 -0.99 15.48
C TYR A 304 17.78 -1.85 15.33
N SER A 305 17.73 -3.13 15.67
CA SER A 305 18.86 -4.03 15.47
C SER A 305 19.00 -4.42 14.01
N THR A 306 20.23 -4.28 13.50
CA THR A 306 20.63 -4.70 12.15
C THR A 306 21.30 -6.08 12.15
N ASN A 307 21.19 -6.86 13.25
CA ASN A 307 21.76 -8.20 13.31
C ASN A 307 20.93 -9.18 12.46
N PRO A 308 21.49 -9.76 11.37
CA PRO A 308 20.74 -10.64 10.49
C PRO A 308 20.27 -11.93 11.14
N SER A 309 20.92 -12.41 12.21
CA SER A 309 20.50 -13.64 12.90
C SER A 309 19.13 -13.50 13.55
N LEU A 310 18.71 -12.26 13.85
CA LEU A 310 17.42 -11.96 14.44
C LEU A 310 16.27 -12.12 13.44
N LEU A 311 16.53 -11.88 12.14
CA LEU A 311 15.53 -12.01 11.08
C LEU A 311 15.42 -13.43 10.51
N ARG A 312 16.36 -14.33 10.82
CA ARG A 312 16.35 -15.70 10.30
C ARG A 312 15.28 -16.53 11.00
N ARG A 313 14.22 -16.83 10.26
CA ARG A 313 13.29 -17.93 10.60
C ARG A 313 13.41 -19.06 9.57
N PRO A 314 13.38 -20.33 9.99
CA PRO A 314 13.20 -21.43 9.05
C PRO A 314 11.89 -21.21 8.29
N MET A 315 11.94 -21.21 6.97
CA MET A 315 10.76 -21.17 6.11
C MET A 315 10.66 -22.50 5.37
N ASP A 316 9.47 -23.07 5.31
CA ASP A 316 9.23 -24.22 4.44
C ASP A 316 9.33 -23.82 2.95
N PRO A 317 9.56 -24.77 2.03
CA PRO A 317 9.73 -24.44 0.61
C PRO A 317 8.53 -23.74 -0.03
N MET A 318 7.30 -24.03 0.43
CA MET A 318 6.09 -23.38 -0.08
C MET A 318 6.03 -21.93 0.40
N GLU A 319 6.36 -21.65 1.67
CA GLU A 319 6.46 -20.28 2.17
C GLU A 319 7.47 -19.46 1.38
N ALA A 320 8.67 -20.02 1.16
CA ALA A 320 9.73 -19.35 0.41
C ALA A 320 9.25 -19.00 -1.01
N PHE A 321 8.67 -19.98 -1.72
CA PHE A 321 8.09 -19.78 -3.04
C PHE A 321 7.01 -18.69 -3.04
N LEU A 322 6.06 -18.73 -2.10
CA LEU A 322 4.97 -17.75 -2.05
C LEU A 322 5.45 -16.33 -1.74
N ILE A 323 6.55 -16.17 -1.01
CA ILE A 323 7.14 -14.84 -0.76
C ILE A 323 7.89 -14.35 -2.00
N GLU A 324 8.72 -15.21 -2.60
CA GLU A 324 9.54 -14.91 -3.78
C GLU A 324 8.67 -14.52 -4.98
N GLU A 325 7.56 -15.23 -5.19
CA GLU A 325 6.60 -14.96 -6.28
C GLU A 325 5.51 -13.93 -5.90
N GLU A 326 5.71 -13.22 -4.79
CA GLU A 326 4.84 -12.15 -4.32
C GLU A 326 3.36 -12.62 -4.09
N HIS A 327 3.13 -13.88 -3.73
CA HIS A 327 1.83 -14.48 -3.37
C HIS A 327 1.51 -14.35 -1.87
N THR A 328 1.82 -13.19 -1.28
CA THR A 328 1.66 -12.95 0.17
C THR A 328 0.22 -13.03 0.65
N PHE A 329 -0.77 -12.79 -0.20
CA PHE A 329 -2.18 -13.00 0.14
C PHE A 329 -2.53 -14.48 0.32
N VAL A 330 -2.02 -15.35 -0.56
CA VAL A 330 -2.18 -16.81 -0.45
C VAL A 330 -1.51 -17.29 0.83
N LEU A 331 -0.27 -16.85 1.07
CA LEU A 331 0.47 -17.18 2.29
C LEU A 331 -0.27 -16.71 3.55
N SER A 332 -0.83 -15.49 3.53
CA SER A 332 -1.59 -14.95 4.67
C SER A 332 -2.81 -15.83 4.99
N ILE A 333 -3.53 -16.31 3.98
CA ILE A 333 -4.69 -17.21 4.16
C ILE A 333 -4.23 -18.55 4.76
N LEU A 334 -3.18 -19.16 4.19
CA LEU A 334 -2.65 -20.44 4.68
C LEU A 334 -2.16 -20.35 6.14
N LYS A 335 -1.51 -19.24 6.49
CA LYS A 335 -0.98 -18.99 7.85
C LYS A 335 -2.01 -18.42 8.82
N GLY A 336 -3.18 -17.98 8.36
CA GLY A 336 -4.16 -17.30 9.22
C GLY A 336 -3.77 -15.89 9.64
N THR A 337 -2.92 -15.24 8.85
CA THR A 337 -2.58 -13.85 9.07
C THR A 337 -3.73 -12.98 8.58
N ALA A 338 -4.08 -11.95 9.36
CA ALA A 338 -5.20 -11.09 9.04
C ALA A 338 -5.00 -10.35 7.70
N HIS A 339 -6.02 -10.36 6.86
CA HIS A 339 -6.04 -9.62 5.61
C HIS A 339 -6.64 -8.22 5.78
N ASN A 340 -5.93 -7.20 5.33
CA ASN A 340 -6.40 -5.82 5.36
C ASN A 340 -7.33 -5.49 4.19
N SER A 341 -8.58 -5.13 4.48
CA SER A 341 -9.49 -4.54 3.51
C SER A 341 -9.70 -3.06 3.80
N THR A 342 -8.88 -2.21 3.18
CA THR A 342 -9.04 -0.76 3.27
C THR A 342 -10.19 -0.26 2.41
N THR A 343 -10.76 0.88 2.79
CA THR A 343 -11.68 1.66 1.95
C THR A 343 -10.95 2.86 1.35
N LEU A 344 -11.46 3.39 0.24
CA LEU A 344 -10.98 4.62 -0.38
C LEU A 344 -12.20 5.41 -0.84
N PHE A 345 -12.44 6.56 -0.22
CA PHE A 345 -13.58 7.46 -0.49
C PHE A 345 -14.96 6.76 -0.59
N PHE A 346 -15.14 5.65 0.12
CA PHE A 346 -16.45 5.00 0.26
C PHE A 346 -17.22 5.64 1.41
N ASP A 347 -18.49 6.02 1.19
CA ASP A 347 -19.32 6.71 2.17
C ASP A 347 -20.37 5.76 2.77
N TYR A 348 -20.11 5.21 3.97
CA TYR A 348 -21.07 4.33 4.65
C TYR A 348 -22.30 5.07 5.21
N ARG A 349 -22.40 6.40 5.08
CA ARG A 349 -23.60 7.16 5.48
C ARG A 349 -24.70 7.07 4.43
N SER A 350 -24.33 6.76 3.18
CA SER A 350 -25.25 6.60 2.06
C SER A 350 -25.38 5.12 1.69
N SER A 351 -26.57 4.73 1.21
CA SER A 351 -26.84 3.42 0.62
C SER A 351 -26.82 3.42 -0.91
N ASP A 352 -26.47 4.55 -1.56
CA ASP A 352 -26.56 4.74 -3.02
C ASP A 352 -25.70 3.78 -3.84
N LEU A 353 -24.63 3.25 -3.23
CA LEU A 353 -23.70 2.28 -3.82
C LEU A 353 -23.72 0.93 -3.09
N GLY A 354 -24.76 0.66 -2.30
CA GLY A 354 -24.83 -0.52 -1.43
C GLY A 354 -23.85 -0.45 -0.26
N ASN A 355 -23.39 -1.61 0.22
CA ASN A 355 -22.42 -1.73 1.30
C ASN A 355 -21.12 -2.35 0.79
N TYR A 356 -20.00 -1.62 0.93
CA TYR A 356 -18.69 -2.10 0.47
C TYR A 356 -18.23 -3.40 1.14
N TYR A 357 -18.53 -3.59 2.42
CA TYR A 357 -18.18 -4.83 3.13
C TYR A 357 -18.92 -6.02 2.52
N ASP A 358 -20.21 -5.86 2.23
CA ASP A 358 -21.05 -6.91 1.66
C ASP A 358 -20.68 -7.24 0.21
N ILE A 359 -20.08 -6.30 -0.52
CA ILE A 359 -19.55 -6.55 -1.87
C ILE A 359 -18.20 -7.30 -1.81
N VAL A 360 -17.28 -6.86 -0.95
CA VAL A 360 -15.88 -7.30 -1.01
C VAL A 360 -15.62 -8.56 -0.19
N VAL A 361 -16.25 -8.71 0.98
CA VAL A 361 -15.99 -9.85 1.86
C VAL A 361 -16.36 -11.19 1.24
N PRO A 362 -17.48 -11.33 0.50
CA PRO A 362 -17.76 -12.56 -0.24
C PRO A 362 -16.67 -12.92 -1.25
N LEU A 363 -16.09 -11.94 -1.97
CA LEU A 363 -14.98 -12.19 -2.89
C LEU A 363 -13.76 -12.76 -2.16
N ILE A 364 -13.42 -12.19 -1.00
CA ILE A 364 -12.31 -12.65 -0.16
C ILE A 364 -12.60 -14.07 0.37
N ALA A 365 -13.81 -14.31 0.88
CA ALA A 365 -14.23 -15.59 1.45
C ALA A 365 -14.24 -16.72 0.41
N ARG A 366 -14.74 -16.47 -0.81
CA ARG A 366 -14.69 -17.41 -1.93
C ARG A 366 -13.25 -17.68 -2.37
N THR A 367 -12.41 -16.63 -2.46
CA THR A 367 -10.98 -16.81 -2.78
C THR A 367 -10.27 -17.65 -1.72
N ALA A 368 -10.60 -17.45 -0.44
CA ALA A 368 -10.07 -18.26 0.64
C ALA A 368 -10.51 -19.73 0.56
N GLY A 369 -11.75 -20.01 0.18
CA GLY A 369 -12.19 -21.40 -0.01
C GLY A 369 -11.49 -22.11 -1.16
N ILE A 370 -11.05 -21.40 -2.20
CA ILE A 370 -10.17 -21.97 -3.24
C ILE A 370 -8.82 -22.36 -2.63
N ILE A 371 -8.19 -21.44 -1.90
CA ILE A 371 -6.84 -21.63 -1.33
C ILE A 371 -6.85 -22.72 -0.25
N LEU A 372 -7.90 -22.76 0.58
CA LEU A 372 -8.04 -23.69 1.69
C LEU A 372 -8.70 -25.01 1.31
N TYR A 373 -9.10 -25.22 0.05
CA TYR A 373 -9.90 -26.38 -0.36
C TYR A 373 -9.31 -27.72 0.10
N HIS A 374 -8.01 -27.93 -0.15
CA HIS A 374 -7.28 -29.14 0.24
C HIS A 374 -6.84 -29.16 1.72
N ARG A 375 -7.09 -28.07 2.45
CA ARG A 375 -6.75 -27.86 3.87
C ARG A 375 -7.97 -27.49 4.72
N GLN A 376 -9.18 -27.79 4.23
CA GLN A 376 -10.44 -27.47 4.90
C GLN A 376 -10.60 -28.15 6.28
N HIS A 377 -9.82 -29.20 6.54
CA HIS A 377 -9.75 -29.86 7.85
C HIS A 377 -8.82 -29.13 8.83
N GLU A 378 -7.87 -28.34 8.33
CA GLU A 378 -6.95 -27.52 9.14
C GLU A 378 -7.59 -26.17 9.48
N ARG A 379 -8.33 -25.58 8.52
CA ARG A 379 -8.86 -24.22 8.64
C ARG A 379 -10.08 -24.01 7.73
N GLN A 380 -11.11 -23.37 8.28
CA GLN A 380 -12.35 -23.02 7.58
C GLN A 380 -12.71 -21.53 7.66
N GLU A 381 -11.85 -20.73 8.26
CA GLU A 381 -12.09 -19.31 8.49
C GLU A 381 -10.84 -18.46 8.21
N ILE A 382 -11.09 -17.20 7.89
CA ILE A 382 -10.07 -16.19 7.68
C ILE A 382 -10.35 -14.98 8.57
N THR A 383 -9.29 -14.23 8.86
CA THR A 383 -9.37 -12.99 9.60
C THR A 383 -9.27 -11.82 8.64
N VAL A 384 -10.24 -10.91 8.66
CA VAL A 384 -10.29 -9.71 7.81
C VAL A 384 -10.34 -8.46 8.69
N LEU A 385 -9.40 -7.54 8.49
CA LEU A 385 -9.39 -6.21 9.10
C LEU A 385 -10.15 -5.24 8.19
N ALA A 386 -11.38 -4.88 8.57
CA ALA A 386 -12.29 -4.11 7.74
C ALA A 386 -13.25 -3.24 8.57
N LYS A 387 -13.94 -2.33 7.88
CA LYS A 387 -15.06 -1.55 8.41
C LYS A 387 -16.36 -2.11 7.84
N ARG A 388 -17.40 -2.27 8.65
CA ARG A 388 -18.71 -2.82 8.24
C ARG A 388 -19.78 -1.75 7.98
N GLY A 389 -19.68 -0.62 8.68
CA GLY A 389 -20.65 0.47 8.59
C GLY A 389 -20.11 1.78 9.14
N HIS A 390 -20.91 2.84 9.05
CA HIS A 390 -20.49 4.18 9.45
C HIS A 390 -20.12 4.27 10.92
N LEU A 391 -20.99 3.74 11.80
CA LEU A 391 -20.91 3.88 13.26
C LEU A 391 -19.82 3.00 13.90
N GLU A 392 -19.34 1.98 13.21
CA GLU A 392 -18.35 1.03 13.73
C GLU A 392 -16.93 1.40 13.31
N PRO A 393 -15.91 1.35 14.18
CA PRO A 393 -14.53 1.55 13.76
C PRO A 393 -14.05 0.42 12.83
N PHE A 394 -12.88 0.60 12.21
CA PHE A 394 -12.19 -0.55 11.63
C PHE A 394 -11.89 -1.57 12.74
N ALA A 395 -12.18 -2.84 12.46
CA ALA A 395 -12.04 -3.92 13.43
C ALA A 395 -11.63 -5.22 12.74
N GLU A 396 -11.27 -6.20 13.56
CA GLU A 396 -10.98 -7.56 13.14
C GLU A 396 -12.28 -8.38 13.06
N HIS A 397 -12.45 -9.10 11.95
CA HIS A 397 -13.62 -9.91 11.68
C HIS A 397 -13.20 -11.32 11.30
N ILE A 398 -13.76 -12.33 11.96
CA ILE A 398 -13.65 -13.73 11.54
C ILE A 398 -14.72 -13.98 10.48
N VAL A 399 -14.30 -14.47 9.33
CA VAL A 399 -15.16 -14.71 8.16
C VAL A 399 -14.99 -16.17 7.73
N PRO A 400 -16.08 -16.95 7.61
CA PRO A 400 -15.99 -18.31 7.09
C PRO A 400 -15.53 -18.30 5.64
N ALA A 401 -14.61 -19.19 5.30
CA ALA A 401 -14.26 -19.46 3.91
C ALA A 401 -15.47 -20.10 3.21
N ILE A 402 -15.74 -19.66 1.97
CA ILE A 402 -16.82 -20.22 1.15
C ILE A 402 -16.14 -21.16 0.16
N PHE A 403 -16.45 -22.46 0.22
CA PHE A 403 -15.83 -23.47 -0.63
C PHE A 403 -16.65 -23.71 -1.90
N PRO A 404 -16.02 -23.88 -3.08
CA PRO A 404 -16.74 -24.23 -4.29
C PRO A 404 -17.29 -25.65 -4.21
N THR A 405 -18.54 -25.84 -4.63
CA THR A 405 -19.23 -27.14 -4.65
C THR A 405 -19.13 -27.83 -6.00
N ASP A 406 -19.21 -27.06 -7.09
CA ASP A 406 -19.35 -27.60 -8.45
C ASP A 406 -18.02 -27.64 -9.22
N ILE A 407 -17.00 -27.00 -8.66
CA ILE A 407 -15.67 -26.87 -9.27
C ILE A 407 -14.64 -27.30 -8.23
N THR A 408 -13.99 -28.45 -8.44
CA THR A 408 -12.84 -28.85 -7.62
C THR A 408 -11.62 -27.98 -7.96
N PRO A 409 -11.08 -27.20 -7.01
CA PRO A 409 -9.85 -26.45 -7.21
C PRO A 409 -8.63 -27.39 -7.29
N PRO A 410 -7.67 -27.14 -8.19
CA PRO A 410 -6.35 -27.77 -8.13
C PRO A 410 -5.62 -27.46 -6.82
N HIS A 411 -4.56 -28.21 -6.52
CA HIS A 411 -3.74 -27.90 -5.34
C HIS A 411 -3.09 -26.51 -5.51
N VAL A 412 -2.89 -25.76 -4.43
CA VAL A 412 -2.36 -24.38 -4.49
C VAL A 412 -1.05 -24.29 -5.27
N MET A 413 -0.16 -25.28 -5.09
CA MET A 413 1.11 -25.32 -5.83
C MET A 413 0.94 -25.64 -7.33
N GLU A 414 -0.13 -26.34 -7.73
CA GLU A 414 -0.45 -26.55 -9.14
C GLU A 414 -1.07 -25.30 -9.76
N LEU A 415 -1.95 -24.62 -9.00
CA LEU A 415 -2.52 -23.33 -9.39
C LEU A 415 -1.40 -22.31 -9.69
N LEU A 416 -0.39 -22.23 -8.82
CA LEU A 416 0.69 -21.25 -8.90
C LEU A 416 1.93 -21.76 -9.66
N SER A 417 1.89 -22.95 -10.25
CA SER A 417 3.03 -23.52 -10.95
C SER A 417 3.46 -22.68 -12.15
N HIS A 418 4.77 -22.61 -12.40
CA HIS A 418 5.37 -22.04 -13.62
C HIS A 418 5.45 -23.01 -14.79
N ASP A 419 5.05 -24.27 -14.60
CA ASP A 419 4.99 -25.25 -15.69
C ASP A 419 3.95 -24.81 -16.72
N VAL A 420 4.42 -24.46 -17.92
CA VAL A 420 3.60 -23.96 -19.03
C VAL A 420 2.53 -24.97 -19.44
N ALA A 421 2.86 -26.26 -19.50
CA ALA A 421 1.91 -27.29 -19.89
C ALA A 421 0.79 -27.43 -18.86
N LEU A 422 1.15 -27.36 -17.57
CA LEU A 422 0.17 -27.36 -16.48
C LEU A 422 -0.68 -26.08 -16.47
N GLN A 423 -0.07 -24.91 -16.71
CA GLN A 423 -0.80 -23.65 -16.80
C GLN A 423 -1.83 -23.66 -17.92
N ASP A 424 -1.46 -24.17 -19.10
CA ASP A 424 -2.37 -24.29 -20.25
C ASP A 424 -3.48 -25.29 -19.97
N ALA A 425 -3.16 -26.46 -19.41
CA ALA A 425 -4.14 -27.47 -19.02
C ALA A 425 -5.14 -26.96 -17.96
N LEU A 426 -4.70 -26.12 -17.04
CA LEU A 426 -5.54 -25.56 -15.97
C LEU A 426 -6.21 -24.24 -16.35
N LYS A 427 -5.90 -23.63 -17.49
CA LYS A 427 -6.37 -22.27 -17.84
C LYS A 427 -7.88 -22.12 -17.75
N GLN A 428 -8.64 -23.04 -18.34
CA GLN A 428 -10.11 -23.00 -18.29
C GLN A 428 -10.61 -23.12 -16.85
N ARG A 429 -10.05 -24.05 -16.06
CA ARG A 429 -10.41 -24.24 -14.65
C ARG A 429 -10.13 -22.99 -13.82
N LYS A 430 -8.98 -22.33 -14.04
CA LYS A 430 -8.61 -21.07 -13.37
C LYS A 430 -9.59 -19.94 -13.69
N LEU A 431 -10.05 -19.84 -14.94
CA LEU A 431 -11.06 -18.86 -15.34
C LEU A 431 -12.43 -19.15 -14.71
N GLN A 432 -12.84 -20.42 -14.65
CA GLN A 432 -14.08 -20.84 -13.97
C GLN A 432 -14.04 -20.50 -12.48
N LEU A 433 -12.90 -20.71 -11.82
CA LEU A 433 -12.71 -20.33 -10.41
C LEU A 433 -12.78 -18.81 -10.21
N LEU A 434 -12.13 -18.01 -11.07
CA LEU A 434 -12.22 -16.55 -11.01
C LEU A 434 -13.66 -16.06 -11.21
N ARG A 435 -14.36 -16.62 -12.20
CA ARG A 435 -15.78 -16.35 -12.46
C ARG A 435 -16.61 -16.66 -11.22
N TRP A 436 -16.49 -17.87 -10.69
CA TRP A 436 -17.22 -18.34 -9.51
C TRP A 436 -16.98 -17.45 -8.28
N VAL A 437 -15.77 -16.91 -8.09
CA VAL A 437 -15.53 -15.93 -7.02
C VAL A 437 -16.40 -14.68 -7.21
N CYS A 438 -16.55 -14.21 -8.45
CA CYS A 438 -17.22 -12.95 -8.75
C CYS A 438 -18.74 -13.09 -8.91
N SER A 439 -19.22 -14.22 -9.44
CA SER A 439 -20.61 -14.46 -9.78
C SER A 439 -20.89 -15.92 -10.16
N ASP A 440 -22.00 -16.46 -9.68
CA ASP A 440 -22.47 -17.79 -10.06
C ASP A 440 -23.22 -17.79 -11.41
N ASP A 441 -23.75 -16.64 -11.81
CA ASP A 441 -24.70 -16.49 -12.94
C ASP A 441 -24.05 -16.06 -14.26
N VAL A 442 -22.74 -15.82 -14.28
CA VAL A 442 -22.02 -15.43 -15.51
C VAL A 442 -21.79 -16.64 -16.42
N ASP A 443 -22.07 -16.48 -17.72
CA ASP A 443 -21.82 -17.51 -18.73
C ASP A 443 -20.32 -17.72 -19.02
N ASP A 444 -19.87 -18.98 -18.92
CA ASP A 444 -18.49 -19.39 -19.21
C ASP A 444 -18.09 -19.14 -20.66
N GLY A 445 -19.00 -19.41 -21.59
CA GLY A 445 -18.74 -19.32 -23.03
C GLY A 445 -18.48 -17.88 -23.47
N MET A 446 -19.18 -16.91 -22.88
CA MET A 446 -18.97 -15.49 -23.14
C MET A 446 -17.70 -14.97 -22.47
N LEU A 447 -17.40 -15.41 -21.24
CA LEU A 447 -16.17 -15.01 -20.53
C LEU A 447 -14.91 -15.38 -21.31
N GLN A 448 -14.90 -16.56 -21.95
CA GLN A 448 -13.77 -17.04 -22.75
C GLN A 448 -13.53 -16.26 -24.04
N ARG A 449 -14.53 -15.53 -24.54
CA ARG A 449 -14.42 -14.68 -25.74
C ARG A 449 -13.84 -13.30 -25.44
N LEU A 450 -13.79 -12.91 -24.17
CA LEU A 450 -13.23 -11.61 -23.78
C LEU A 450 -11.71 -11.60 -23.98
N PRO A 451 -11.13 -10.46 -24.42
CA PRO A 451 -9.70 -10.23 -24.32
C PRO A 451 -9.23 -10.42 -22.87
N SER A 452 -8.11 -11.13 -22.67
CA SER A 452 -7.57 -11.47 -21.33
C SER A 452 -7.50 -10.26 -20.39
N LYS A 453 -7.05 -9.11 -20.92
CA LYS A 453 -6.90 -7.85 -20.20
C LYS A 453 -8.22 -7.21 -19.77
N LEU A 454 -9.35 -7.55 -20.40
CA LEU A 454 -10.67 -7.03 -20.06
C LEU A 454 -11.45 -7.91 -19.09
N VAL A 455 -11.08 -9.18 -18.92
CA VAL A 455 -11.82 -10.13 -18.07
C VAL A 455 -12.05 -9.59 -16.66
N THR A 456 -11.00 -9.09 -16.02
CA THR A 456 -11.09 -8.55 -14.64
C THR A 456 -11.92 -7.27 -14.57
N THR A 457 -11.84 -6.41 -15.58
CA THR A 457 -12.70 -5.23 -15.69
C THR A 457 -14.16 -5.65 -15.80
N VAL A 458 -14.49 -6.54 -16.74
CA VAL A 458 -15.87 -6.97 -16.98
C VAL A 458 -16.45 -7.69 -15.75
N LEU A 459 -15.67 -8.57 -15.09
CA LEU A 459 -16.10 -9.21 -13.85
C LEU A 459 -16.31 -8.18 -12.71
N THR A 460 -15.48 -7.14 -12.63
CA THR A 460 -15.70 -6.03 -11.69
C THR A 460 -17.04 -5.35 -11.95
N LEU A 461 -17.35 -5.06 -13.21
CA LEU A 461 -18.61 -4.43 -13.60
C LEU A 461 -19.81 -5.35 -13.31
N VAL A 462 -19.70 -6.65 -13.59
CA VAL A 462 -20.72 -7.65 -13.22
C VAL A 462 -20.97 -7.62 -11.72
N THR A 463 -19.93 -7.77 -10.91
CA THR A 463 -20.07 -7.78 -9.45
C THR A 463 -20.75 -6.50 -8.95
N LEU A 464 -20.36 -5.34 -9.47
CA LEU A 464 -20.93 -4.07 -9.04
C LEU A 464 -22.38 -3.85 -9.51
N VAL A 465 -22.74 -4.27 -10.72
CA VAL A 465 -24.11 -4.17 -11.23
C VAL A 465 -25.03 -5.15 -10.50
N GLN A 466 -24.57 -6.39 -10.25
CA GLN A 466 -25.32 -7.40 -9.48
C GLN A 466 -25.62 -6.95 -8.04
N ASN A 467 -24.75 -6.14 -7.45
CA ASN A 467 -24.91 -5.59 -6.12
C ASN A 467 -25.59 -4.20 -6.12
N ASP A 468 -26.23 -3.80 -7.22
CA ASP A 468 -26.91 -2.49 -7.40
C ASP A 468 -26.02 -1.26 -7.14
N ALA A 469 -24.70 -1.43 -7.18
CA ALA A 469 -23.75 -0.35 -6.91
C ALA A 469 -23.55 0.55 -8.12
N LEU A 470 -23.61 0.00 -9.34
CA LEU A 470 -23.50 0.76 -10.58
C LEU A 470 -24.81 0.83 -11.35
N LEU A 471 -25.05 1.98 -11.97
CA LEU A 471 -26.02 2.12 -13.04
C LEU A 471 -25.42 1.59 -14.35
N LEU A 472 -26.29 1.17 -15.27
CA LEU A 472 -25.85 0.54 -16.51
C LEU A 472 -24.93 1.44 -17.35
N PHE A 473 -25.24 2.73 -17.46
CA PHE A 473 -24.39 3.67 -18.20
C PHE A 473 -23.03 3.90 -17.53
N GLU A 474 -22.95 3.78 -16.20
CA GLU A 474 -21.69 3.93 -15.46
C GLU A 474 -20.78 2.75 -15.76
N ALA A 475 -21.35 1.54 -15.83
CA ALA A 475 -20.63 0.35 -16.26
C ALA A 475 -20.16 0.46 -17.71
N ASP A 476 -21.02 0.94 -18.63
CA ASP A 476 -20.67 1.16 -20.03
C ASP A 476 -19.50 2.16 -20.18
N LEU A 477 -19.54 3.26 -19.43
CA LEU A 477 -18.51 4.28 -19.46
C LEU A 477 -17.17 3.75 -18.91
N LEU A 478 -17.20 3.01 -17.81
CA LEU A 478 -16.01 2.37 -17.24
C LEU A 478 -15.41 1.32 -18.20
N LEU A 479 -16.25 0.54 -18.88
CA LEU A 479 -15.80 -0.43 -19.88
C LEU A 479 -15.12 0.26 -21.08
N SER A 480 -15.69 1.34 -21.61
CA SER A 480 -15.08 2.09 -22.72
C SER A 480 -13.74 2.68 -22.32
N ILE A 481 -13.63 3.28 -21.12
CA ILE A 481 -12.35 3.82 -20.63
C ILE A 481 -11.31 2.72 -20.46
N ALA A 482 -11.70 1.58 -19.90
CA ALA A 482 -10.81 0.45 -19.74
C ALA A 482 -10.32 -0.08 -21.09
N HIS A 483 -11.20 -0.21 -22.07
CA HIS A 483 -10.84 -0.63 -23.43
C HIS A 483 -9.79 0.31 -24.03
N ASP A 484 -10.03 1.61 -23.96
CA ASP A 484 -9.11 2.59 -24.53
C ASP A 484 -7.76 2.59 -23.81
N GLU A 485 -7.74 2.57 -22.48
CA GLU A 485 -6.49 2.54 -21.71
C GLU A 485 -5.63 1.31 -22.05
N LEU A 486 -6.28 0.16 -22.27
CA LEU A 486 -5.61 -1.08 -22.65
C LEU A 486 -5.09 -1.09 -24.09
N ASN A 487 -5.70 -0.32 -24.99
CA ASN A 487 -5.32 -0.16 -26.39
C ASN A 487 -4.44 1.07 -26.66
N GLY A 488 -3.76 1.57 -25.64
CA GLY A 488 -2.81 2.67 -25.79
C GLY A 488 -3.36 4.06 -25.50
N GLY A 489 -4.60 4.16 -24.99
CA GLY A 489 -5.34 5.38 -24.70
C GLY A 489 -5.71 6.13 -25.99
N ILE A 490 -6.53 7.18 -25.92
CA ILE A 490 -6.60 8.13 -27.03
C ILE A 490 -5.19 8.70 -27.23
N ASN A 491 -4.53 8.24 -28.31
CA ASN A 491 -3.31 8.78 -28.93
C ASN A 491 -2.25 9.35 -27.97
N SER A 492 -1.38 8.47 -27.44
CA SER A 492 0.05 8.71 -27.11
C SER A 492 0.45 9.97 -26.30
N ASN A 493 -0.48 10.76 -25.80
CA ASN A 493 -0.20 11.99 -25.06
C ASN A 493 -1.17 12.16 -23.89
N PRO A 494 -0.81 11.64 -22.70
CA PRO A 494 -1.62 11.80 -21.49
C PRO A 494 -1.91 13.27 -21.15
N THR A 495 -1.18 14.25 -21.67
CA THR A 495 -1.38 15.66 -21.29
C THR A 495 -2.65 16.32 -21.85
N ILE A 496 -3.42 15.65 -22.72
CA ILE A 496 -4.56 16.26 -23.41
C ILE A 496 -5.82 16.34 -22.53
N GLU A 497 -6.02 15.39 -21.61
CA GLU A 497 -7.25 15.32 -20.83
C GLU A 497 -7.32 16.41 -19.74
N ARG A 498 -8.33 17.27 -19.84
CA ARG A 498 -8.46 18.46 -18.98
C ARG A 498 -8.89 18.05 -17.57
N TYR A 499 -8.39 18.80 -16.58
CA TYR A 499 -8.89 18.67 -15.22
C TYR A 499 -10.39 19.02 -15.16
N PRO A 500 -11.24 18.17 -14.57
CA PRO A 500 -12.59 18.57 -14.23
C PRO A 500 -12.53 19.70 -13.19
N VAL A 501 -13.31 20.77 -13.40
CA VAL A 501 -13.36 21.90 -12.46
C VAL A 501 -14.07 21.50 -11.16
N ARG A 502 -15.13 20.71 -11.31
CA ARG A 502 -15.93 20.07 -10.27
C ARG A 502 -16.16 18.62 -10.68
N VAL A 503 -16.39 17.76 -9.72
CA VAL A 503 -16.77 16.36 -9.95
C VAL A 503 -18.20 16.15 -9.46
N ASP A 504 -18.94 15.31 -10.16
CA ASP A 504 -20.25 14.89 -9.70
C ASP A 504 -20.13 14.01 -8.43
N PRO A 505 -20.96 14.22 -7.40
CA PRO A 505 -20.94 13.42 -6.17
C PRO A 505 -21.05 11.91 -6.35
N ARG A 506 -21.89 11.44 -7.29
CA ARG A 506 -22.06 10.01 -7.56
C ARG A 506 -20.86 9.49 -8.34
N ALA A 507 -20.44 10.20 -9.40
CA ALA A 507 -19.26 9.85 -10.17
C ALA A 507 -18.01 9.73 -9.28
N PHE A 508 -17.81 10.66 -8.34
CA PHE A 508 -16.71 10.64 -7.38
C PHE A 508 -16.67 9.32 -6.60
N ARG A 509 -17.80 8.90 -6.02
CA ARG A 509 -17.86 7.65 -5.25
C ARG A 509 -17.69 6.41 -6.13
N VAL A 510 -18.30 6.40 -7.32
CA VAL A 510 -18.19 5.31 -8.31
C VAL A 510 -16.73 5.07 -8.72
N ALA A 511 -15.97 6.13 -8.99
CA ALA A 511 -14.57 6.07 -9.39
C ALA A 511 -13.71 5.23 -8.43
N PHE A 512 -13.82 5.49 -7.13
CA PHE A 512 -13.02 4.79 -6.13
C PHE A 512 -13.56 3.40 -5.80
N LEU A 513 -14.89 3.21 -5.80
CA LEU A 513 -15.49 1.90 -5.59
C LEU A 513 -15.04 0.92 -6.69
N PHE A 514 -15.10 1.34 -7.96
CA PHE A 514 -14.66 0.54 -9.10
C PHE A 514 -13.20 0.08 -8.93
N GLN A 515 -12.29 1.01 -8.66
CA GLN A 515 -10.87 0.69 -8.50
C GLN A 515 -10.61 -0.27 -7.33
N LYS A 516 -11.34 -0.09 -6.21
CA LYS A 516 -11.18 -0.95 -5.03
C LYS A 516 -11.69 -2.36 -5.31
N VAL A 517 -12.86 -2.53 -5.91
CA VAL A 517 -13.39 -3.87 -6.26
C VAL A 517 -12.51 -4.54 -7.32
N TYR A 518 -12.07 -3.80 -8.35
CA TYR A 518 -11.10 -4.29 -9.33
C TYR A 518 -9.83 -4.82 -8.65
N SER A 519 -9.29 -4.09 -7.68
CA SER A 519 -8.07 -4.51 -6.97
C SER A 519 -8.22 -5.85 -6.22
N HIS A 520 -9.43 -6.15 -5.72
CA HIS A 520 -9.72 -7.43 -5.07
C HIS A 520 -9.85 -8.56 -6.09
N ILE A 521 -10.58 -8.34 -7.19
CA ILE A 521 -10.74 -9.35 -8.24
C ILE A 521 -9.39 -9.64 -8.93
N ALA A 522 -8.58 -8.61 -9.18
CA ALA A 522 -7.23 -8.78 -9.71
C ALA A 522 -6.34 -9.58 -8.74
N ARG A 523 -6.49 -9.39 -7.43
CA ARG A 523 -5.80 -10.23 -6.42
C ARG A 523 -6.27 -11.67 -6.48
N THR A 524 -7.58 -11.92 -6.62
CA THR A 524 -8.13 -13.26 -6.84
C THR A 524 -7.56 -13.90 -8.10
N ALA A 525 -7.49 -13.17 -9.22
CA ALA A 525 -6.91 -13.67 -10.46
C ALA A 525 -5.44 -14.09 -10.26
N LYS A 526 -4.65 -13.28 -9.55
CA LYS A 526 -3.27 -13.65 -9.17
C LYS A 526 -3.24 -14.90 -8.27
N SER A 527 -4.13 -15.00 -7.28
CA SER A 527 -4.21 -16.16 -6.37
C SER A 527 -4.65 -17.45 -7.06
N CYS A 528 -5.40 -17.35 -8.16
CA CYS A 528 -5.75 -18.48 -9.02
C CYS A 528 -4.61 -18.85 -9.99
N GLY A 529 -3.48 -18.13 -9.96
CA GLY A 529 -2.35 -18.35 -10.85
C GLY A 529 -2.67 -18.10 -12.32
N LEU A 530 -3.57 -17.15 -12.61
CA LEU A 530 -3.76 -16.67 -13.99
C LEU A 530 -2.52 -15.88 -14.45
N PRO A 531 -2.33 -15.66 -15.76
CA PRO A 531 -1.28 -14.78 -16.28
C PRO A 531 -1.46 -13.31 -15.91
N ALA A 532 -0.38 -12.52 -15.98
CA ALA A 532 -0.36 -11.09 -15.61
C ALA A 532 -1.40 -10.22 -16.32
N ASP A 533 -1.82 -10.59 -17.54
CA ASP A 533 -2.89 -9.88 -18.26
C ASP A 533 -4.20 -9.80 -17.46
N TYR A 534 -4.51 -10.81 -16.65
CA TYR A 534 -5.73 -10.87 -15.84
C TYR A 534 -5.63 -10.08 -14.53
N TYR A 535 -4.44 -9.62 -14.15
CA TYR A 535 -4.26 -8.81 -12.94
C TYR A 535 -3.29 -7.66 -13.20
N CYS A 536 -3.46 -6.99 -14.34
CA CYS A 536 -2.81 -5.72 -14.58
C CYS A 536 -3.28 -4.65 -13.58
N SER A 537 -2.65 -3.48 -13.62
CA SER A 537 -3.17 -2.31 -12.91
C SER A 537 -4.54 -1.91 -13.45
N VAL A 538 -5.36 -1.29 -12.61
CA VAL A 538 -6.71 -0.91 -13.01
C VAL A 538 -6.67 0.01 -14.23
N PRO A 539 -7.29 -0.37 -15.36
CA PRO A 539 -7.25 0.42 -16.59
C PRO A 539 -8.21 1.61 -16.46
N TYR A 540 -7.75 2.66 -15.78
CA TYR A 540 -8.57 3.80 -15.38
C TYR A 540 -7.84 5.14 -15.53
N ASP A 541 -8.51 6.08 -16.19
CA ASP A 541 -8.16 7.50 -16.20
C ASP A 541 -9.30 8.32 -15.58
N GLY A 542 -9.02 8.86 -14.40
CA GLY A 542 -9.98 9.62 -13.60
C GLY A 542 -10.43 10.93 -14.22
N HIS A 543 -9.55 11.63 -14.92
CA HIS A 543 -9.94 12.88 -15.59
C HIS A 543 -10.95 12.55 -16.68
N ARG A 544 -10.63 11.55 -17.49
CA ARG A 544 -11.48 11.09 -18.57
C ARG A 544 -12.83 10.57 -18.06
N PHE A 545 -12.82 9.76 -17.00
CA PHE A 545 -14.05 9.27 -16.37
C PHE A 545 -14.99 10.40 -16.00
N HIS A 546 -14.50 11.41 -15.29
CA HIS A 546 -15.34 12.54 -14.89
C HIS A 546 -15.82 13.39 -16.06
N ASN A 547 -14.98 13.61 -17.08
CA ASN A 547 -15.35 14.38 -18.27
C ASN A 547 -16.39 13.63 -19.12
N CYS A 548 -16.23 12.31 -19.30
CA CYS A 548 -17.24 11.47 -19.98
C CYS A 548 -18.55 11.40 -19.19
N TYR A 549 -18.49 11.35 -17.85
CA TYR A 549 -19.69 11.32 -17.00
C TYR A 549 -20.50 12.62 -17.13
N ALA A 550 -19.80 13.77 -17.16
CA ALA A 550 -20.41 15.07 -17.43
C ALA A 550 -20.99 15.14 -18.84
N GLY A 551 -20.26 14.61 -19.84
CA GLY A 551 -20.71 14.50 -21.23
C GLY A 551 -22.02 13.69 -21.34
N TRP A 552 -22.09 12.54 -20.67
CA TRP A 552 -23.30 11.71 -20.62
C TRP A 552 -24.51 12.48 -20.06
N ARG A 553 -24.35 13.19 -18.93
CA ARG A 553 -25.43 14.02 -18.37
C ARG A 553 -25.94 15.11 -19.31
N SER A 554 -25.07 15.61 -20.19
CA SER A 554 -25.44 16.60 -21.20
C SER A 554 -25.98 15.99 -22.50
N GLY A 555 -26.14 14.67 -22.57
CA GLY A 555 -26.56 13.94 -23.77
C GLY A 555 -25.49 13.85 -24.87
N GLN A 556 -24.23 14.12 -24.53
CA GLN A 556 -23.11 14.23 -25.48
C GLN A 556 -22.21 12.98 -25.53
N TRP A 557 -22.54 11.93 -24.77
CA TRP A 557 -21.75 10.70 -24.74
C TRP A 557 -22.58 9.49 -25.15
N THR A 558 -22.03 8.68 -26.05
CA THR A 558 -22.58 7.39 -26.48
C THR A 558 -21.49 6.34 -26.47
N MET A 559 -21.86 5.10 -26.13
CA MET A 559 -20.95 3.95 -26.22
C MET A 559 -20.86 3.48 -27.67
N ASN A 560 -19.69 3.66 -28.29
CA ASN A 560 -19.48 3.32 -29.70
C ASN A 560 -18.90 1.91 -29.90
N GLU A 561 -18.12 1.40 -28.95
CA GLU A 561 -17.41 0.12 -29.03
C GLU A 561 -17.54 -0.69 -27.73
N GLY A 562 -17.41 -2.02 -27.82
CA GLY A 562 -17.42 -2.94 -26.66
C GLY A 562 -18.80 -3.43 -26.23
N GLN A 563 -19.84 -3.28 -27.05
CA GLN A 563 -21.20 -3.73 -26.73
C GLN A 563 -21.28 -5.24 -26.51
N GLU A 564 -20.45 -5.99 -27.23
CA GLU A 564 -20.31 -7.44 -27.15
C GLU A 564 -19.68 -7.92 -25.83
N TRP A 565 -19.04 -7.04 -25.06
CA TRP A 565 -18.40 -7.37 -23.76
C TRP A 565 -19.27 -7.04 -22.54
N ARG A 566 -20.53 -6.61 -22.75
CA ARG A 566 -21.46 -6.18 -21.69
C ARG A 566 -22.07 -7.37 -20.92
N LEU A 567 -21.24 -8.21 -20.31
CA LEU A 567 -21.70 -9.35 -19.50
C LEU A 567 -22.52 -8.93 -18.27
N TYR A 568 -22.43 -7.67 -17.87
CA TYR A 568 -23.19 -7.10 -16.77
C TYR A 568 -24.63 -6.69 -17.17
N LEU A 569 -24.94 -6.62 -18.46
CA LEU A 569 -26.26 -6.18 -18.96
C LEU A 569 -27.44 -7.00 -18.38
N PRO A 570 -27.39 -8.35 -18.31
CA PRO A 570 -28.50 -9.14 -17.78
C PRO A 570 -28.82 -8.88 -16.31
N PHE A 571 -27.87 -8.32 -15.55
CA PHE A 571 -28.01 -8.06 -14.12
C PHE A 571 -28.52 -6.64 -13.82
N ALA A 572 -28.66 -5.78 -14.83
CA ALA A 572 -29.16 -4.42 -14.64
C ALA A 572 -30.68 -4.44 -14.35
N LYS A 573 -31.09 -3.87 -13.22
CA LYS A 573 -32.52 -3.75 -12.86
C LYS A 573 -33.24 -2.73 -13.76
N GLN A 574 -34.39 -3.14 -14.32
CA GLN A 574 -35.19 -2.33 -15.24
C GLN A 574 -35.67 -1.00 -14.64
N ASP A 575 -36.02 -0.97 -13.35
CA ASP A 575 -36.51 0.25 -12.67
C ASP A 575 -35.45 1.37 -12.58
N ARG A 576 -34.16 1.03 -12.64
CA ARG A 576 -33.04 1.99 -12.68
C ARG A 576 -32.59 2.35 -14.09
N MET A 577 -33.11 1.69 -15.13
CA MET A 577 -32.89 2.11 -16.51
C MET A 577 -33.70 3.38 -16.84
N ALA A 578 -34.86 3.56 -16.18
CA ALA A 578 -35.76 4.70 -16.39
C ALA A 578 -35.35 5.98 -15.64
N VAL A 579 -34.69 5.85 -14.49
CA VAL A 579 -34.16 7.00 -13.70
C VAL A 579 -33.01 7.72 -14.41
N ALA A 580 -32.43 7.10 -15.45
CA ALA A 580 -31.30 7.65 -16.20
C ALA A 580 -31.68 8.71 -17.26
N VAL A 581 -32.97 9.02 -17.46
CA VAL A 581 -33.48 9.94 -18.50
C VAL A 581 -34.26 11.14 -17.91
N ALA A 582 -34.32 11.28 -16.59
CA ALA A 582 -34.88 12.45 -15.90
C ALA A 582 -33.79 13.15 -15.09
#